data_AF-A0A931T3F5-F1
#
_entry.id   AF-A0A931T3F5-F1
#
_cell.length_a   1.000
_cell.length_b   1.000
_cell.length_c   1.000
_cell.angle_alpha   90.00
_cell.angle_beta   90.00
_cell.angle_gamma   90.00
#
_symmetry.space_group_name_H-M   'P 1'
#
loop_
_entity.id
_entity.type
_entity.pdbx_description
1 polymer ?
#
loop_
_entity_poly.entity_id
_entity_poly.type
_entity_poly.pdbx_seq_one_letter_code
_entity_poly.pdbx_strand_id
1 'polypeptide(L)' 'MSVKVGRTSVASKTSTLNVGDVAPDFELAGHRGGEKVKLSDYRGKKNVVIAFYPLDWTPV' A
#
# COMPACT_ATOMS: atom_id res chain seq x y z
N MET A 1 -12.11 16.93 23.64
CA MET A 1 -12.74 16.80 22.31
C MET A 1 -11.96 17.61 21.29
N SER A 2 -11.60 17.02 20.14
CA SER A 2 -11.19 17.74 18.93
C SER A 2 -11.58 16.88 17.74
N VAL A 3 -12.63 17.27 17.03
CA VAL A 3 -13.06 16.63 15.79
C VAL A 3 -12.30 17.31 14.66
N LYS A 4 -11.28 16.64 14.10
CA LYS A 4 -10.65 17.06 12.84
C LYS A 4 -11.53 16.60 11.68
N VAL A 5 -12.33 17.54 11.17
CA VAL A 5 -13.02 17.43 9.89
C VAL A 5 -12.01 17.06 8.80
N GLY A 6 -12.30 16.01 8.01
CA GLY A 6 -11.60 15.74 6.74
C GLY A 6 -10.84 14.42 6.57
N ARG A 7 -10.89 13.47 7.52
CA ARG A 7 -10.43 12.08 7.28
C ARG A 7 -11.53 11.10 7.66
N THR A 8 -12.32 10.66 6.69
CA THR A 8 -13.33 9.59 6.87
C THR A 8 -12.72 8.19 6.88
N SER A 9 -11.45 8.04 6.52
CA SER A 9 -10.68 6.82 6.74
C SER A 9 -9.75 7.02 7.92
N VAL A 10 -10.12 6.46 9.07
CA VAL A 10 -9.15 6.11 10.11
C VAL A 10 -8.50 4.83 9.59
N ALA A 11 -7.20 4.86 9.32
CA ALA A 11 -6.46 3.62 9.13
C ALA A 11 -6.73 2.76 10.38
N SER A 12 -7.52 1.70 10.21
CA SER A 12 -7.85 0.77 11.29
C SER A 12 -6.53 0.26 11.82
N LYS A 13 -6.22 0.65 13.06
CA LYS A 13 -5.00 0.39 13.84
C LYS A 13 -4.24 -0.84 13.34
N THR A 14 -3.37 -0.66 12.36
CA THR A 14 -2.47 -1.72 11.92
C THR A 14 -1.31 -1.70 12.90
N SER A 15 -0.95 -2.84 13.50
CA SER A 15 0.27 -2.91 14.31
C SER A 15 1.41 -2.28 13.52
N THR A 16 2.17 -1.39 14.17
CA THR A 16 3.38 -0.83 13.58
C THR A 16 4.25 -2.00 13.11
N LEU A 17 4.55 -2.04 11.80
CA LEU A 17 5.37 -3.09 11.21
C LEU A 17 6.80 -2.97 11.73
N ASN A 18 7.36 -4.08 12.18
CA ASN A 18 8.75 -4.19 12.60
C ASN A 18 9.57 -4.96 11.56
N VAL A 19 10.90 -4.84 11.65
CA VAL A 19 11.80 -5.63 10.81
C VAL A 19 11.62 -7.11 11.13
N GLY A 20 11.41 -7.91 10.09
CA GLY A 20 11.16 -9.36 10.20
C GLY A 20 9.67 -9.74 10.22
N ASP A 21 8.76 -8.77 10.39
CA ASP A 21 7.34 -9.03 10.29
C ASP A 21 6.96 -9.45 8.86
N VAL A 22 6.03 -10.39 8.76
CA VAL A 22 5.44 -10.75 7.47
C VAL A 22 4.60 -9.58 6.98
N ALA A 23 4.92 -9.08 5.79
CA ALA A 23 4.17 -7.99 5.18
C ALA A 23 2.67 -8.36 5.02
N PRO A 24 1.74 -7.47 5.45
CA PRO A 24 0.31 -7.66 5.25
C PRO A 24 -0.03 -7.79 3.76
N ASP A 25 -0.93 -8.71 3.45
CA ASP A 25 -1.35 -8.92 2.07
C ASP A 25 -2.33 -7.82 1.64
N PHE A 26 -2.25 -7.44 0.36
CA PHE A 26 -3.16 -6.48 -0.25
C PHE A 26 -3.26 -6.72 -1.75
N GLU A 27 -4.34 -6.22 -2.34
CA GLU A 27 -4.62 -6.28 -3.78
C GLU A 27 -4.94 -4.86 -4.26
N LEU A 28 -4.25 -4.41 -5.30
CA LEU A 28 -4.45 -3.10 -5.94
C LEU A 28 -4.75 -3.29 -7.42
N ALA A 29 -5.52 -2.35 -7.98
CA ALA A 29 -5.66 -2.26 -9.43
C ALA A 29 -4.34 -1.80 -10.05
N GLY A 30 -3.92 -2.46 -11.12
CA GLY A 30 -2.78 -2.05 -11.93
C GLY A 30 -3.13 -0.89 -12.86
N HIS A 31 -2.11 -0.34 -13.51
CA HIS A 31 -2.27 0.74 -14.49
C HIS A 31 -2.87 0.26 -15.81
N ARG A 32 -2.74 -1.03 -16.13
CA ARG A 32 -3.33 -1.62 -17.34
C ARG A 32 -4.74 -2.08 -16.99
N GLY A 33 -5.75 -1.59 -17.71
CA GLY A 33 -7.15 -1.87 -17.40
C GLY A 33 -7.42 -3.36 -17.13
N GLY A 34 -8.03 -3.65 -15.98
CA GLY A 34 -8.34 -5.02 -15.52
C GLY A 34 -7.17 -5.77 -14.86
N GLU A 35 -5.95 -5.23 -14.88
CA GLU A 35 -4.82 -5.78 -14.14
C GLU A 35 -5.07 -5.62 -12.64
N LYS A 36 -4.74 -6.69 -11.90
CA LYS A 36 -4.72 -6.69 -10.45
C LYS A 36 -3.38 -7.18 -9.98
N VAL A 37 -2.82 -6.49 -9.00
CA VAL A 37 -1.53 -6.81 -8.40
C VAL A 37 -1.78 -7.18 -6.95
N LYS A 38 -1.46 -8.41 -6.58
CA LYS A 38 -1.57 -8.91 -5.21
C LYS A 38 -0.18 -9.19 -4.63
N LEU A 39 0.09 -8.71 -3.42
CA LEU A 39 1.42 -8.85 -2.81
C LEU A 39 1.81 -10.32 -2.64
N SER A 40 0.85 -11.19 -2.27
CA SER A 40 1.07 -12.62 -2.13
C SER A 40 1.65 -13.31 -3.37
N ASP A 41 1.38 -12.79 -4.57
CA ASP A 41 1.77 -13.43 -5.82
C ASP A 41 3.29 -13.46 -6.05
N TYR A 42 4.01 -12.56 -5.37
CA TYR A 42 5.46 -12.41 -5.42
C TYR A 42 6.21 -13.15 -4.29
N ARG A 43 5.49 -13.67 -3.28
CA ARG A 43 6.12 -14.36 -2.14
C ARG A 43 6.97 -15.54 -2.61
N GLY A 44 8.23 -15.57 -2.14
CA GLY A 44 9.19 -16.62 -2.48
C GLY A 44 9.72 -16.59 -3.92
N LYS A 45 9.25 -15.67 -4.77
CA LYS A 45 9.69 -15.55 -6.17
C LYS A 45 10.69 -14.43 -6.37
N LYS A 46 10.44 -13.26 -5.75
CA LYS A 46 11.27 -12.05 -5.90
C LYS A 46 11.19 -11.19 -4.64
N ASN A 47 12.23 -10.38 -4.43
CA ASN A 47 12.19 -9.30 -3.45
C ASN A 47 11.29 -8.17 -3.96
N VAL A 48 10.50 -7.57 -3.07
CA VAL A 48 9.53 -6.52 -3.40
C VAL A 48 9.83 -5.27 -2.58
N VAL A 49 9.79 -4.11 -3.22
CA VAL A 49 9.91 -2.78 -2.59
C VAL A 49 8.61 -2.03 -2.84
N ILE A 50 8.05 -1.42 -1.80
CA ILE A 50 6.82 -0.61 -1.89
C ILE A 50 7.20 0.85 -1.72
N ALA A 51 6.86 1.68 -2.70
CA ALA A 51 7.08 3.12 -2.65
C ALA A 51 5.73 3.84 -2.57
N PHE A 52 5.58 4.72 -1.59
CA PHE A 52 4.45 5.64 -1.50
C PHE A 52 4.90 7.00 -2.00
N TYR A 53 4.36 7.43 -3.13
CA TYR A 53 4.65 8.73 -3.73
C TYR A 53 3.36 9.39 -4.23
N PRO A 54 3.29 10.73 -4.31
CA PRO A 54 2.02 11.44 -4.45
C PRO A 54 1.37 11.30 -5.83
N LEU A 55 2.19 11.37 -6.89
CA LEU A 55 1.70 11.41 -8.27
C LEU A 55 2.81 10.97 -9.23
N ASP A 56 2.46 10.09 -10.15
CA ASP A 56 3.28 9.72 -11.31
C ASP A 56 3.17 10.80 -12.39
N TRP A 57 4.19 10.93 -13.25
CA TRP A 57 4.22 11.89 -14.37
C TRP A 57 4.28 13.38 -13.97
N THR A 58 5.02 13.71 -12.91
CA THR A 58 5.32 15.12 -12.60
C THR A 58 6.36 15.70 -13.59
N PRO A 59 6.22 16.97 -14.03
CA PRO A 59 7.23 17.62 -14.88
C PRO A 59 8.56 17.73 -14.14
N VAL A 60 9.67 17.58 -14.89
CA VAL A 60 11.04 17.86 -14.41
C VAL A 60 11.40 19.32 -14.57
#